data_AF-A0A165XBG3-F1
#
_entry.id   AF-A0A165XBG3-F1
#
_cell.length_a   1.000
_cell.length_b   1.000
_cell.length_c   1.000
_cell.angle_alpha   90.00
_cell.angle_beta   90.00
_cell.angle_gamma   90.00
#
_symmetry.space_group_name_H-M   'P 1'
#
loop_
_entity.id
_entity.type
_entity.pdbx_description
1 polymer ?
#
loop_
_entity_poly.entity_id
_entity_poly.type
_entity_poly.pdbx_seq_one_letter_code
_entity_poly.pdbx_strand_id
1 'polypeptide(L)'
;MTLTQTRKNFFAVILIVLFLILIGQLRHALLFDVPATPLRSPTSLADSTTTIVQNGSSDDALDVIRRRNSILLVTAYFPLTKSKHDDSEYKLWLEHFLPHIQTPIYFYTSSAYAPLIRELRGGLPIFIDTTFSSPFDIPPLQGRHEHYESLHKMDPERDHHSPDLYAVWNAKPWFLANGLQNYPLSPWHAFSFAFWIDAGSFRSQHSYRDWPDAKRVQDAWDQHMLNRPETENHNEILFWPIDELPQKFRSNWTDEDGPFDMGDGHSYSIGSFFGGQLDGISWYSKQYYHALNHYFNEGHFVGKDQTVINAIFMLFPSHFISIWPSNPEYAPLGACGNRWYYHQFFLASDSERSNMRSIWRSQWLTNLWTHGLEAFIQCRAVSSEDMTSLLRKRFGSDWNSPPIQPFLGD
;
A
#
# COMPACT_ATOMS: atom_id res chain seq x y z
N MET A 1 -52.78 -27.85 6.46
CA MET A 1 -51.97 -27.29 5.35
C MET A 1 -50.87 -28.27 5.03
N THR A 2 -50.87 -28.84 3.83
CA THR A 2 -50.00 -29.96 3.45
C THR A 2 -48.61 -29.47 3.05
N LEU A 3 -47.57 -30.23 3.41
CA LEU A 3 -46.14 -29.98 3.14
C LEU A 3 -45.83 -29.63 1.66
N THR A 4 -46.71 -30.03 0.75
CA THR A 4 -46.65 -29.77 -0.69
C THR A 4 -46.96 -28.31 -1.06
N GLN A 5 -47.78 -27.59 -0.30
CA GLN A 5 -48.10 -26.19 -0.59
C GLN A 5 -46.93 -25.27 -0.24
N THR A 6 -46.24 -25.54 0.87
CA THR A 6 -45.07 -24.77 1.32
C THR A 6 -43.90 -24.89 0.35
N ARG A 7 -43.67 -26.08 -0.22
CA ARG A 7 -42.64 -26.29 -1.25
C ARG A 7 -42.94 -25.52 -2.54
N LYS A 8 -44.19 -25.49 -2.99
CA LYS A 8 -44.58 -24.73 -4.19
C LYS A 8 -44.38 -23.22 -4.00
N ASN A 9 -44.74 -22.70 -2.84
CA ASN A 9 -44.52 -21.28 -2.53
C ASN A 9 -43.03 -20.93 -2.45
N PHE A 10 -42.20 -21.82 -1.89
CA PHE A 10 -40.75 -21.62 -1.84
C PHE A 10 -40.11 -21.58 -3.24
N PHE A 11 -40.47 -22.52 -4.12
CA PHE A 11 -39.99 -22.52 -5.50
C PHE A 11 -40.48 -21.30 -6.30
N ALA A 12 -41.72 -20.85 -6.07
CA ALA A 12 -42.25 -19.64 -6.71
C ALA A 12 -41.48 -18.38 -6.28
N VAL A 13 -41.12 -18.26 -5.00
CA VAL A 13 -40.30 -17.13 -4.51
C VAL A 13 -38.90 -17.18 -5.14
N ILE A 14 -38.26 -18.34 -5.22
CA ILE A 14 -36.97 -18.49 -5.89
C ILE A 14 -37.07 -18.09 -7.37
N LEU A 15 -38.09 -18.55 -8.09
CA LEU A 15 -38.30 -18.20 -9.50
C LEU A 15 -38.56 -16.70 -9.69
N ILE A 16 -39.32 -16.06 -8.80
CA ILE A 16 -39.56 -14.61 -8.87
C ILE A 16 -38.26 -13.85 -8.62
N VAL A 17 -37.46 -14.25 -7.63
CA VAL A 17 -36.15 -13.62 -7.35
C VAL A 17 -35.21 -13.81 -8.55
N LEU A 18 -35.12 -15.00 -9.12
CA LEU A 18 -34.32 -15.27 -10.31
C LEU A 18 -34.80 -14.47 -11.54
N PHE A 19 -36.12 -14.33 -11.72
CA PHE A 19 -36.70 -13.56 -12.81
C PHE A 19 -36.45 -12.05 -12.65
N LEU A 20 -36.53 -11.52 -11.43
CA LEU A 20 -36.18 -10.11 -11.15
C LEU A 20 -34.68 -9.84 -11.36
N ILE A 21 -33.82 -10.78 -10.99
CA ILE A 21 -32.38 -10.72 -11.30
C ILE A 21 -32.16 -10.71 -12.83
N LEU A 22 -32.86 -11.59 -13.57
CA LEU A 22 -32.76 -11.67 -15.03
C LEU A 22 -33.22 -10.37 -15.70
N ILE A 23 -34.33 -9.76 -15.25
CA ILE A 23 -34.82 -8.46 -15.73
C ILE A 23 -33.80 -7.35 -15.43
N GLY A 24 -33.19 -7.36 -14.25
CA GLY A 24 -32.12 -6.44 -13.89
C GLY A 24 -30.93 -6.54 -14.83
N GLN A 25 -30.49 -7.76 -15.14
CA GLN A 25 -29.39 -8.01 -16.07
C GLN A 25 -29.72 -7.62 -17.52
N LEU A 26 -30.93 -7.91 -18.00
CA LEU A 26 -31.38 -7.51 -19.33
C LEU A 26 -31.49 -5.99 -19.48
N ARG A 27 -31.98 -5.27 -18.46
CA ARG A 27 -31.99 -3.80 -18.48
C ARG A 27 -30.58 -3.22 -18.47
N HIS A 28 -29.66 -3.81 -17.74
CA HIS A 28 -28.27 -3.34 -17.70
C HIS A 28 -27.54 -3.57 -19.02
N ALA A 29 -27.77 -4.71 -19.68
CA ALA A 29 -27.22 -5.00 -21.01
C ALA A 29 -27.78 -4.06 -22.10
N LEU A 30 -29.04 -3.65 -21.99
CA LEU A 30 -29.70 -2.76 -22.96
C LEU A 30 -29.43 -1.27 -22.73
N LEU A 31 -29.01 -0.86 -21.52
CA LEU A 31 -28.75 0.56 -21.19
C LEU A 31 -27.28 0.95 -21.24
N PHE A 32 -26.34 -0.01 -21.24
CA PHE A 32 -24.90 0.26 -21.16
C PHE A 32 -24.09 -0.26 -22.36
N ASP A 33 -24.71 -0.36 -23.53
CA ASP A 33 -23.97 -0.47 -24.80
C ASP A 33 -23.46 0.92 -25.22
N VAL A 34 -22.74 1.58 -24.32
CA VAL A 34 -21.99 2.80 -24.62
C VAL A 34 -20.65 2.33 -25.17
N PRO A 35 -20.32 2.61 -26.44
CA PRO A 35 -19.00 2.29 -26.97
C PRO A 35 -17.96 2.93 -26.07
N ALA A 36 -17.03 2.11 -25.55
CA ALA A 36 -15.89 2.62 -24.80
C ALA A 36 -15.26 3.74 -25.61
N THR A 37 -15.28 4.96 -25.05
CA THR A 37 -14.61 6.10 -25.68
C THR A 37 -13.14 5.70 -25.77
N PRO A 38 -12.54 5.60 -26.97
CA PRO A 38 -11.14 5.24 -27.07
C PRO A 38 -10.35 6.29 -26.30
N LEU A 39 -9.62 5.85 -25.27
CA LEU A 39 -8.62 6.68 -24.62
C LEU A 39 -7.74 7.27 -25.72
N ARG A 40 -7.72 8.60 -25.81
CA ARG A 40 -6.80 9.32 -26.68
C ARG A 40 -5.39 8.80 -26.35
N SER A 41 -4.81 8.11 -27.31
CA SER A 41 -3.39 7.78 -27.27
C SER A 41 -2.62 9.08 -27.09
N PRO A 42 -1.68 9.18 -26.13
CA PRO A 42 -0.78 10.31 -26.06
C PRO A 42 -0.10 10.42 -27.42
N THR A 43 -0.26 11.57 -28.05
CA THR A 43 0.40 11.89 -29.30
C THR A 43 1.89 11.74 -29.04
N SER A 44 2.56 10.82 -29.74
CA SER A 44 3.99 10.64 -29.61
C SER A 44 4.67 11.95 -30.01
N LEU A 45 5.21 12.66 -29.03
CA LEU A 45 6.21 13.69 -29.25
C LEU A 45 7.49 12.97 -29.66
N ALA A 46 7.56 12.68 -30.96
CA ALA A 46 8.78 12.30 -31.61
C ALA A 46 9.63 13.56 -31.79
N ASP A 47 10.79 13.50 -31.16
CA ASP A 47 12.07 13.81 -31.77
C ASP A 47 12.48 15.28 -31.84
N SER A 48 13.31 15.67 -30.88
CA SER A 48 14.42 16.59 -31.12
C SER A 48 15.57 16.32 -30.16
N THR A 49 16.59 15.67 -30.74
CA THR A 49 18.02 15.96 -30.53
C THR A 49 18.66 15.46 -29.23
N THR A 50 19.27 14.27 -29.31
CA THR A 50 20.58 14.09 -28.66
C THR A 50 21.45 13.15 -29.49
N THR A 51 22.41 13.75 -30.19
CA THR A 51 23.54 13.04 -30.80
C THR A 51 24.45 12.56 -29.67
N ILE A 52 24.33 11.29 -29.26
CA ILE A 52 25.30 10.65 -28.35
C ILE A 52 26.04 9.55 -29.12
N VAL A 53 27.32 9.84 -29.33
CA VAL A 53 28.48 8.96 -29.50
C VAL A 53 28.15 7.45 -29.48
N GLN A 54 28.14 6.84 -30.67
CA GLN A 54 28.15 5.40 -30.85
C GLN A 54 29.56 4.85 -30.58
N ASN A 55 29.70 4.04 -29.53
CA ASN A 55 30.61 2.87 -29.46
C ASN A 55 30.47 2.07 -28.14
N GLY A 56 29.34 2.16 -27.44
CA GLY A 56 29.00 1.25 -26.33
C GLY A 56 28.17 0.07 -26.86
N SER A 57 28.48 -1.14 -26.40
CA SER A 57 27.69 -2.36 -26.66
C SER A 57 26.22 -2.12 -26.33
N SER A 58 25.29 -2.60 -27.17
CA SER A 58 23.84 -2.53 -26.90
C SER A 58 23.45 -3.15 -25.56
N ASP A 59 24.26 -4.09 -25.07
CA ASP A 59 24.06 -4.75 -23.78
C ASP A 59 24.30 -3.80 -22.60
N ASP A 60 25.25 -2.86 -22.71
CA ASP A 60 25.54 -1.90 -21.64
C ASP A 60 24.40 -0.89 -21.47
N ALA A 61 23.77 -0.45 -22.56
CA ALA A 61 22.64 0.48 -22.52
C ALA A 61 21.39 -0.16 -21.92
N LEU A 62 21.11 -1.42 -22.27
CA LEU A 62 20.00 -2.19 -21.69
C LEU A 62 20.23 -2.48 -20.21
N ASP A 63 21.46 -2.72 -19.80
CA ASP A 63 21.79 -2.98 -18.40
C ASP A 63 21.68 -1.70 -17.55
N VAL A 64 22.06 -0.55 -18.09
CA VAL A 64 21.82 0.77 -17.46
C VAL A 64 20.33 1.07 -17.34
N ILE A 65 19.53 0.81 -18.39
CA ILE A 65 18.06 1.01 -18.35
C ILE A 65 17.40 0.05 -17.35
N ARG A 66 17.84 -1.22 -17.31
CA ARG A 66 17.35 -2.21 -16.32
C ARG A 66 17.68 -1.79 -14.89
N ARG A 67 18.86 -1.24 -14.64
CA ARG A 67 19.24 -0.70 -13.32
C ARG A 67 18.46 0.56 -12.93
N ARG A 68 18.00 1.36 -13.91
CA ARG A 68 17.18 2.57 -13.65
C ARG A 68 15.74 2.28 -13.25
N ASN A 69 15.28 1.03 -13.36
CA ASN A 69 13.90 0.63 -13.06
C ASN A 69 13.84 -0.58 -12.12
N SER A 70 14.89 -0.82 -11.34
CA SER A 70 14.92 -1.94 -10.40
C SER A 70 14.23 -1.58 -9.09
N ILE A 71 13.51 -2.56 -8.54
CA ILE A 71 12.73 -2.44 -7.30
C ILE A 71 13.25 -3.44 -6.27
N LEU A 72 13.39 -2.99 -5.03
CA LEU A 72 13.57 -3.84 -3.86
C LEU A 72 12.30 -3.87 -3.02
N LEU A 73 11.83 -5.06 -2.65
CA LEU A 73 10.81 -5.19 -1.61
C LEU A 73 11.49 -5.43 -0.27
N VAL A 74 11.02 -4.74 0.76
CA VAL A 74 11.44 -4.93 2.14
C VAL A 74 10.24 -5.39 2.95
N THR A 75 10.42 -6.42 3.77
CA THR A 75 9.37 -6.95 4.62
C THR A 75 9.96 -7.53 5.90
N ALA A 76 9.10 -7.86 6.85
CA ALA A 76 9.50 -8.59 8.04
C ALA A 76 8.45 -9.60 8.48
N TYR A 77 8.89 -10.62 9.19
CA TYR A 77 8.03 -11.50 9.96
C TYR A 77 8.69 -11.82 11.30
N PHE A 78 8.08 -11.34 12.37
CA PHE A 78 8.43 -11.70 13.74
C PHE A 78 7.21 -12.37 14.35
N PRO A 79 7.31 -13.64 14.81
CA PRO A 79 6.21 -14.31 15.47
C PRO A 79 5.85 -13.56 16.75
N LEU A 80 4.57 -13.31 16.96
CA LEU A 80 4.08 -12.60 18.15
C LEU A 80 3.41 -13.61 19.08
N THR A 81 3.62 -13.46 20.38
CA THR A 81 2.95 -14.29 21.40
C THR A 81 1.43 -14.11 21.38
N LYS A 82 0.98 -12.91 21.01
CA LYS A 82 -0.42 -12.54 20.81
C LYS A 82 -0.55 -11.85 19.47
N SER A 83 -1.31 -12.45 18.56
CA SER A 83 -1.62 -11.94 17.24
C SER A 83 -3.13 -11.99 16.97
N LYS A 84 -3.60 -11.10 16.10
CA LYS A 84 -5.00 -11.07 15.64
C LYS A 84 -5.40 -12.32 14.85
N HIS A 85 -4.42 -12.95 14.21
CA HIS A 85 -4.55 -14.09 13.32
C HIS A 85 -3.65 -15.22 13.80
N ASP A 86 -4.03 -16.45 13.52
CA ASP A 86 -3.21 -17.60 13.92
C ASP A 86 -1.97 -17.77 13.02
N ASP A 87 -0.99 -18.54 13.50
CA ASP A 87 0.25 -18.79 12.76
C ASP A 87 0.02 -19.48 11.42
N SER A 88 -1.05 -20.27 11.30
CA SER A 88 -1.38 -20.98 10.06
C SER A 88 -1.91 -20.04 8.98
N GLU A 89 -2.68 -19.01 9.36
CA GLU A 89 -3.11 -17.93 8.48
C GLU A 89 -1.90 -17.14 7.97
N TYR A 90 -0.96 -16.77 8.84
CA TYR A 90 0.25 -16.08 8.42
C TYR A 90 1.11 -16.92 7.49
N LYS A 91 1.25 -18.22 7.77
CA LYS A 91 1.94 -19.14 6.86
C LYS A 91 1.27 -19.18 5.49
N LEU A 92 -0.06 -19.25 5.43
CA LEU A 92 -0.80 -19.22 4.17
C LEU A 92 -0.57 -17.91 3.40
N TRP A 93 -0.51 -16.76 4.08
CA TRP A 93 -0.23 -15.49 3.41
C TRP A 93 1.22 -15.42 2.90
N LEU A 94 2.18 -15.97 3.64
CA LEU A 94 3.56 -16.12 3.16
C LEU A 94 3.66 -17.05 1.95
N GLU A 95 2.86 -18.13 1.91
CA GLU A 95 2.74 -19.03 0.76
C GLU A 95 2.14 -18.34 -0.48
N HIS A 96 1.26 -17.35 -0.31
CA HIS A 96 0.81 -16.53 -1.44
C HIS A 96 1.87 -15.52 -1.87
N PHE A 97 2.67 -14.97 -0.95
CA PHE A 97 3.62 -13.91 -1.28
C PHE A 97 4.95 -14.44 -1.83
N LEU A 98 5.67 -15.23 -1.04
CA LEU A 98 7.08 -15.56 -1.26
C LEU A 98 7.39 -16.35 -2.54
N PRO A 99 6.64 -17.41 -2.92
CA PRO A 99 6.97 -18.20 -4.11
C PRO A 99 6.53 -17.53 -5.42
N HIS A 100 5.69 -16.50 -5.36
CA HIS A 100 5.04 -15.94 -6.54
C HIS A 100 5.67 -14.63 -7.02
N ILE A 101 6.14 -13.77 -6.11
CA ILE A 101 6.69 -12.45 -6.46
C ILE A 101 8.16 -12.54 -6.86
N GLN A 102 8.49 -12.27 -8.11
CA GLN A 102 9.86 -12.37 -8.66
C GLN A 102 10.80 -11.27 -8.18
N THR A 103 10.26 -10.13 -7.76
CA THR A 103 11.04 -8.97 -7.26
C THR A 103 11.95 -9.38 -6.10
N PRO A 104 13.22 -8.93 -6.07
CA PRO A 104 14.12 -9.18 -4.95
C PRO A 104 13.54 -8.71 -3.62
N ILE A 105 13.76 -9.51 -2.56
CA ILE A 105 13.24 -9.22 -1.22
C ILE A 105 14.41 -9.10 -0.22
N TYR A 106 14.41 -8.04 0.60
CA TYR A 106 15.14 -7.98 1.87
C TYR A 106 14.15 -8.33 2.98
N PHE A 107 14.40 -9.42 3.71
CA PHE A 107 13.46 -10.02 4.65
C PHE A 107 14.05 -10.05 6.06
N TYR A 108 13.44 -9.34 7.00
CA TYR A 108 13.81 -9.40 8.42
C TYR A 108 13.01 -10.49 9.15
N THR A 109 13.70 -11.35 9.90
CA THR A 109 13.02 -12.36 10.73
C THR A 109 13.96 -12.89 11.81
N SER A 110 13.46 -13.65 12.77
CA SER A 110 14.31 -14.33 13.74
C SER A 110 15.03 -15.53 13.11
N SER A 111 16.17 -15.92 13.70
CA SER A 111 16.96 -17.08 13.22
C SER A 111 16.14 -18.37 13.13
N ALA A 112 15.15 -18.55 14.01
CA ALA A 112 14.27 -19.70 14.05
C ALA A 112 13.36 -19.82 12.81
N TYR A 113 12.95 -18.70 12.21
CA TYR A 113 12.02 -18.68 11.07
C TYR A 113 12.71 -18.58 9.71
N ALA A 114 14.00 -18.21 9.67
CA ALA A 114 14.75 -18.12 8.44
C ALA A 114 14.70 -19.41 7.57
N PRO A 115 14.76 -20.65 8.12
CA PRO A 115 14.61 -21.86 7.31
C PRO A 115 13.25 -21.94 6.59
N LEU A 116 12.15 -21.64 7.29
CA LEU A 116 10.81 -21.61 6.70
C LEU A 116 10.71 -20.57 5.58
N ILE A 117 11.23 -19.35 5.81
CA ILE A 117 11.23 -18.29 4.80
C ILE A 117 12.02 -18.71 3.55
N ARG A 118 13.19 -19.36 3.71
CA ARG A 118 13.95 -19.90 2.57
C ARG A 118 13.19 -20.99 1.82
N GLU A 119 12.57 -21.92 2.56
CA GLU A 119 11.78 -23.00 1.97
C GLU A 119 10.62 -22.46 1.13
N LEU A 120 9.83 -21.54 1.68
CA LEU A 120 8.70 -20.92 1.00
C LEU A 120 9.14 -20.08 -0.21
N ARG A 121 10.29 -19.39 -0.11
CA ARG A 121 10.83 -18.59 -1.21
C ARG A 121 11.36 -19.45 -2.36
N GLY A 122 11.86 -20.64 -2.06
CA GLY A 122 12.49 -21.53 -3.05
C GLY A 122 13.73 -20.89 -3.68
N GLY A 123 13.78 -20.86 -5.01
CA GLY A 123 14.95 -20.37 -5.77
C GLY A 123 14.94 -18.87 -6.10
N LEU A 124 13.92 -18.12 -5.66
CA LEU A 124 13.79 -16.70 -6.01
C LEU A 124 14.71 -15.80 -5.16
N PRO A 125 15.17 -14.65 -5.67
CA PRO A 125 16.12 -13.78 -4.97
C PRO A 125 15.58 -13.29 -3.62
N ILE A 126 16.32 -13.54 -2.54
CA ILE A 126 16.01 -13.05 -1.19
C ILE A 126 17.30 -12.85 -0.41
N PHE A 127 17.35 -11.79 0.39
CA PHE A 127 18.30 -11.64 1.48
C PHE A 127 17.54 -11.74 2.80
N ILE A 128 17.96 -12.65 3.69
CA ILE A 128 17.30 -12.86 4.97
C ILE A 128 18.22 -12.36 6.08
N ASP A 129 17.77 -11.33 6.77
CA ASP A 129 18.46 -10.74 7.90
C ASP A 129 17.89 -11.31 9.20
N THR A 130 18.74 -12.02 9.92
CA THR A 130 18.43 -12.64 11.22
C THR A 130 19.18 -12.00 12.38
N THR A 131 19.66 -10.77 12.20
CA THR A 131 20.43 -10.04 13.23
C THR A 131 19.58 -9.73 14.46
N PHE A 132 18.26 -9.65 14.29
CA PHE A 132 17.30 -9.26 15.33
C PHE A 132 16.44 -10.46 15.75
N SER A 133 16.31 -10.68 17.04
CA SER A 133 15.47 -11.74 17.60
C SER A 133 14.07 -11.26 17.93
N SER A 134 13.94 -9.97 18.24
CA SER A 134 12.71 -9.26 18.60
C SER A 134 12.60 -7.94 17.82
N PRO A 135 11.38 -7.44 17.56
CA PRO A 135 11.16 -6.08 17.08
C PRO A 135 11.74 -5.00 18.00
N PHE A 136 11.93 -5.28 19.29
CA PHE A 136 12.59 -4.36 20.22
C PHE A 136 14.12 -4.35 20.13
N ASP A 137 14.72 -5.28 19.39
CA ASP A 137 16.16 -5.24 19.10
C ASP A 137 16.49 -4.22 17.99
N ILE A 138 15.46 -3.68 17.32
CA ILE A 138 15.60 -2.71 16.24
C ILE A 138 16.06 -1.36 16.81
N PRO A 139 17.14 -0.75 16.28
CA PRO A 139 17.81 0.39 16.92
C PRO A 139 16.91 1.54 17.42
N PRO A 140 15.97 2.10 16.63
CA PRO A 140 15.09 3.17 17.12
C PRO A 140 14.14 2.76 18.27
N LEU A 141 13.94 1.46 18.49
CA LEU A 141 13.01 0.90 19.48
C LEU A 141 13.72 0.26 20.67
N GLN A 142 15.04 0.16 20.62
CA GLN A 142 15.83 -0.48 21.66
C GLN A 142 15.62 0.18 23.02
N GLY A 143 15.37 -0.65 24.04
CA GLY A 143 15.13 -0.18 25.41
C GLY A 143 13.76 0.44 25.65
N ARG A 144 12.81 0.35 24.70
CA ARG A 144 11.47 0.97 24.84
C ARG A 144 10.36 0.01 25.24
N HIS A 145 10.66 -1.25 25.50
CA HIS A 145 9.63 -2.28 25.74
C HIS A 145 8.64 -1.90 26.86
N GLU A 146 9.14 -1.54 28.06
CA GLU A 146 8.30 -1.13 29.20
C GLU A 146 7.40 0.07 28.86
N HIS A 147 7.86 0.97 28.00
CA HIS A 147 7.06 2.11 27.59
C HIS A 147 5.94 1.67 26.63
N TYR A 148 6.20 0.76 25.69
CA TYR A 148 5.15 0.19 24.85
C TYR A 148 4.14 -0.63 25.65
N GLU A 149 4.55 -1.29 26.74
CA GLU A 149 3.61 -1.87 27.70
C GLU A 149 2.72 -0.82 28.37
N SER A 150 3.23 0.39 28.62
CA SER A 150 2.44 1.50 29.14
C SER A 150 1.45 2.04 28.10
N LEU A 151 1.88 2.19 26.84
CA LEU A 151 1.01 2.59 25.73
C LEU A 151 -0.13 1.59 25.53
N HIS A 152 0.16 0.30 25.65
CA HIS A 152 -0.83 -0.76 25.52
C HIS A 152 -2.00 -0.63 26.50
N LYS A 153 -1.75 -0.08 27.70
CA LYS A 153 -2.81 0.16 28.70
C LYS A 153 -3.81 1.24 28.25
N MET A 154 -3.37 2.16 27.39
CA MET A 154 -4.17 3.24 26.82
C MET A 154 -4.92 2.83 25.55
N ASP A 155 -4.54 1.73 24.90
CA ASP A 155 -5.14 1.31 23.64
C ASP A 155 -6.57 0.76 23.86
N PRO A 156 -7.61 1.38 23.27
CA PRO A 156 -8.97 0.84 23.31
C PRO A 156 -9.08 -0.52 22.61
N GLU A 157 -8.16 -0.85 21.69
CA GLU A 157 -8.10 -2.11 20.94
C GLU A 157 -7.05 -3.09 21.48
N ARG A 158 -6.59 -2.89 22.72
CA ARG A 158 -5.55 -3.72 23.37
C ARG A 158 -5.85 -5.23 23.39
N ASP A 159 -7.10 -5.63 23.25
CA ASP A 159 -7.46 -7.04 23.17
C ASP A 159 -7.01 -7.71 21.86
N HIS A 160 -6.80 -6.92 20.80
CA HIS A 160 -6.32 -7.38 19.50
C HIS A 160 -4.88 -6.98 19.19
N HIS A 161 -4.29 -6.12 20.02
CA HIS A 161 -2.93 -5.63 19.88
C HIS A 161 -2.00 -6.12 20.99
N SER A 162 -0.71 -5.86 20.82
CA SER A 162 0.34 -6.16 21.79
C SER A 162 1.49 -5.15 21.66
N PRO A 163 2.32 -4.97 22.71
CA PRO A 163 3.52 -4.14 22.64
C PRO A 163 4.45 -4.53 21.47
N ASP A 164 4.66 -5.84 21.26
CA ASP A 164 5.47 -6.35 20.16
C ASP A 164 4.89 -5.99 18.78
N LEU A 165 3.56 -6.01 18.63
CA LEU A 165 2.91 -5.60 17.38
C LEU A 165 3.16 -4.11 17.09
N TYR A 166 3.03 -3.25 18.10
CA TYR A 166 3.36 -1.83 17.96
C TYR A 166 4.82 -1.61 17.58
N ALA A 167 5.73 -2.42 18.13
CA ALA A 167 7.15 -2.35 17.79
C ALA A 167 7.40 -2.77 16.33
N VAL A 168 6.76 -3.83 15.82
CA VAL A 168 6.84 -4.18 14.39
C VAL A 168 6.35 -3.03 13.51
N TRP A 169 5.21 -2.43 13.86
CA TRP A 169 4.63 -1.30 13.13
C TRP A 169 5.55 -0.08 13.10
N ASN A 170 6.09 0.32 14.26
CA ASN A 170 6.98 1.47 14.36
C ASN A 170 8.40 1.19 13.81
N ALA A 171 8.77 -0.07 13.54
CA ALA A 171 10.06 -0.44 12.95
C ALA A 171 10.09 -0.35 11.42
N LYS A 172 8.93 -0.30 10.74
CA LYS A 172 8.85 -0.32 9.27
C LYS A 172 9.69 0.74 8.57
N PRO A 173 9.71 2.02 9.01
CA PRO A 173 10.52 3.06 8.35
C PRO A 173 12.03 2.78 8.46
N TRP A 174 12.47 2.21 9.59
CA TRP A 174 13.85 1.77 9.75
C TRP A 174 14.16 0.54 8.90
N PHE A 175 13.29 -0.47 8.89
CA PHE A 175 13.49 -1.67 8.08
C PHE A 175 13.68 -1.33 6.61
N LEU A 176 12.81 -0.49 6.05
CA LEU A 176 12.88 -0.07 4.65
C LEU A 176 14.21 0.65 4.35
N ALA A 177 14.56 1.65 5.16
CA ALA A 177 15.80 2.41 4.98
C ALA A 177 17.05 1.51 5.13
N ASN A 178 17.11 0.72 6.20
CA ASN A 178 18.23 -0.16 6.48
C ASN A 178 18.37 -1.30 5.46
N GLY A 179 17.25 -1.87 5.00
CA GLY A 179 17.25 -2.97 4.04
C GLY A 179 17.74 -2.54 2.67
N LEU A 180 17.39 -1.33 2.25
CA LEU A 180 17.91 -0.72 1.02
C LEU A 180 19.43 -0.47 1.11
N GLN A 181 19.92 -0.02 2.25
CA GLN A 181 21.35 0.26 2.46
C GLN A 181 22.21 -1.02 2.55
N ASN A 182 21.70 -2.08 3.18
CA ASN A 182 22.47 -3.28 3.48
C ASN A 182 22.30 -4.43 2.46
N TYR A 183 21.54 -4.25 1.39
CA TYR A 183 21.35 -5.31 0.40
C TYR A 183 22.72 -5.69 -0.23
N PRO A 184 23.19 -6.94 -0.09
CA PRO A 184 24.59 -7.32 -0.33
C PRO A 184 25.06 -7.24 -1.79
N LEU A 185 24.13 -7.07 -2.74
CA LEU A 185 24.45 -6.88 -4.16
C LEU A 185 24.46 -5.41 -4.60
N SER A 186 24.34 -4.45 -3.67
CA SER A 186 24.26 -3.04 -4.01
C SER A 186 25.60 -2.32 -3.81
N PRO A 187 26.26 -1.82 -4.87
CA PRO A 187 27.04 -0.59 -4.77
C PRO A 187 26.08 0.61 -4.62
N TRP A 188 25.41 0.77 -3.48
CA TRP A 188 24.53 1.89 -3.06
C TRP A 188 23.45 2.43 -4.05
N HIS A 189 23.37 1.93 -5.29
CA HIS A 189 22.59 2.47 -6.41
C HIS A 189 22.03 1.37 -7.31
N ALA A 190 21.91 0.13 -6.81
CA ALA A 190 21.39 -0.96 -7.62
C ALA A 190 19.86 -0.91 -7.80
N PHE A 191 19.15 -0.21 -6.91
CA PHE A 191 17.69 -0.08 -6.92
C PHE A 191 17.28 1.37 -7.08
N SER A 192 16.33 1.61 -7.97
CA SER A 192 15.75 2.94 -8.19
C SER A 192 14.59 3.22 -7.24
N PHE A 193 13.89 2.17 -6.83
CA PHE A 193 12.85 2.25 -5.82
C PHE A 193 12.98 1.12 -4.80
N ALA A 194 12.52 1.38 -3.58
CA ALA A 194 12.26 0.34 -2.60
C ALA A 194 10.93 0.56 -1.90
N PHE A 195 10.26 -0.54 -1.56
CA PHE A 195 8.97 -0.50 -0.88
C PHE A 195 8.93 -1.43 0.30
N TRP A 196 8.40 -0.93 1.42
CA TRP A 196 7.88 -1.77 2.48
C TRP A 196 6.60 -2.45 2.00
N ILE A 197 6.46 -3.74 2.30
CA ILE A 197 5.22 -4.50 2.13
C ILE A 197 5.04 -5.42 3.32
N ASP A 198 3.87 -5.39 3.96
CA ASP A 198 3.53 -6.40 4.96
C ASP A 198 3.40 -7.75 4.26
N ALA A 199 4.18 -8.76 4.65
CA ALA A 199 4.10 -10.09 4.01
C ALA A 199 2.69 -10.72 4.10
N GLY A 200 1.90 -10.31 5.10
CA GLY A 200 0.50 -10.69 5.28
C GLY A 200 -0.51 -9.97 4.37
N SER A 201 -0.08 -9.12 3.44
CA SER A 201 -0.97 -8.39 2.55
C SER A 201 -1.55 -9.25 1.43
N PHE A 202 -0.87 -10.33 1.05
CA PHE A 202 -1.32 -11.27 0.01
C PHE A 202 -2.25 -12.33 0.60
N ARG A 203 -3.43 -11.89 1.05
CA ARG A 203 -4.39 -12.75 1.78
C ARG A 203 -5.15 -13.75 0.92
N SER A 204 -5.06 -13.64 -0.39
CA SER A 204 -5.82 -14.46 -1.33
C SER A 204 -4.95 -14.82 -2.52
N GLN A 205 -5.31 -15.91 -3.19
CA GLN A 205 -4.67 -16.29 -4.44
C GLN A 205 -4.70 -15.13 -5.45
N HIS A 206 -3.58 -14.94 -6.14
CA HIS A 206 -3.39 -13.88 -7.11
C HIS A 206 -2.57 -14.35 -8.30
N SER A 207 -2.52 -13.51 -9.33
CA SER A 207 -1.73 -13.74 -10.55
C SER A 207 -0.49 -12.86 -10.66
N TYR A 208 -0.23 -12.01 -9.68
CA TYR A 208 0.97 -11.17 -9.62
C TYR A 208 2.24 -12.02 -9.56
N ARG A 209 3.24 -11.63 -10.35
CA ARG A 209 4.56 -12.22 -10.46
C ARG A 209 5.63 -11.13 -10.51
N ASP A 210 5.55 -10.22 -11.46
CA ASP A 210 6.55 -9.16 -11.67
C ASP A 210 6.12 -7.88 -10.94
N TRP A 211 5.71 -8.07 -9.68
CA TRP A 211 5.11 -7.01 -8.87
C TRP A 211 6.07 -6.48 -7.81
N PRO A 212 6.12 -5.15 -7.57
CA PRO A 212 5.49 -4.10 -8.35
C PRO A 212 6.05 -4.03 -9.77
N ASP A 213 5.21 -3.71 -10.76
CA ASP A 213 5.65 -3.48 -12.12
C ASP A 213 6.44 -2.17 -12.18
N ALA A 214 7.71 -2.26 -12.57
CA ALA A 214 8.61 -1.12 -12.53
C ALA A 214 8.19 0.03 -13.43
N LYS A 215 7.65 -0.29 -14.62
CA LYS A 215 7.11 0.74 -15.52
C LYS A 215 5.94 1.45 -14.86
N ARG A 216 5.04 0.71 -14.22
CA ARG A 216 3.86 1.29 -13.55
C ARG A 216 4.25 2.19 -12.37
N VAL A 217 5.27 1.81 -11.61
CA VAL A 217 5.86 2.65 -10.55
C VAL A 217 6.42 3.94 -11.17
N GLN A 218 7.24 3.84 -12.21
CA GLN A 218 7.81 5.01 -12.89
C GLN A 218 6.71 5.93 -13.45
N ASP A 219 5.69 5.37 -14.10
CA ASP A 219 4.55 6.12 -14.64
C ASP A 219 3.84 6.94 -13.54
N ALA A 220 3.74 6.41 -12.31
CA ALA A 220 3.12 7.12 -11.18
C ALA A 220 3.96 8.30 -10.71
N TRP A 221 5.30 8.16 -10.72
CA TRP A 221 6.22 9.26 -10.44
C TRP A 221 6.20 10.31 -11.56
N ASP A 222 6.29 9.89 -12.82
CA ASP A 222 6.29 10.80 -13.97
C ASP A 222 5.02 11.66 -14.00
N GLN A 223 3.86 11.08 -13.68
CA GLN A 223 2.60 11.81 -13.59
C GLN A 223 2.63 12.92 -12.52
N HIS A 224 3.28 12.68 -11.39
CA HIS A 224 3.47 13.69 -10.34
C HIS A 224 4.43 14.79 -10.78
N MET A 225 5.56 14.39 -11.37
CA MET A 225 6.63 15.28 -11.81
C MET A 225 6.17 16.30 -12.85
N LEU A 226 5.24 15.92 -13.73
CA LEU A 226 4.67 16.83 -14.73
C LEU A 226 3.91 18.03 -14.13
N ASN A 227 3.43 17.91 -12.90
CA ASN A 227 2.61 18.93 -12.25
C ASN A 227 3.37 19.72 -11.17
N ARG A 228 4.66 19.40 -10.95
CA ARG A 228 5.44 19.94 -9.84
C ARG A 228 6.36 21.08 -10.28
N PRO A 229 6.51 22.16 -9.49
CA PRO A 229 7.51 23.18 -9.76
C PRO A 229 8.94 22.61 -9.78
N GLU A 230 9.79 23.12 -10.67
CA GLU A 230 11.21 22.72 -10.76
C GLU A 230 12.02 23.05 -9.50
N THR A 231 11.51 23.95 -8.65
CA THR A 231 12.19 24.42 -7.43
C THR A 231 12.08 23.46 -6.26
N GLU A 232 11.23 22.43 -6.35
CA GLU A 232 11.03 21.48 -5.25
C GLU A 232 12.00 20.29 -5.34
N ASN A 233 12.39 19.72 -4.21
CA ASN A 233 13.23 18.51 -4.19
C ASN A 233 12.42 17.30 -4.71
N HIS A 234 12.74 16.86 -5.92
CA HIS A 234 12.04 15.77 -6.60
C HIS A 234 12.42 14.38 -6.08
N ASN A 235 13.55 14.25 -5.39
CA ASN A 235 14.06 12.95 -4.93
C ASN A 235 13.44 12.49 -3.61
N GLU A 236 12.75 13.39 -2.89
CA GLU A 236 12.16 13.11 -1.58
C GLU A 236 10.69 12.68 -1.64
N ILE A 237 10.24 12.16 -2.78
CA ILE A 237 8.87 11.67 -2.96
C ILE A 237 8.73 10.21 -2.53
N LEU A 238 7.64 9.94 -1.80
CA LEU A 238 7.17 8.61 -1.45
C LEU A 238 5.79 8.36 -2.04
N PHE A 239 5.55 7.11 -2.42
CA PHE A 239 4.23 6.60 -2.71
C PHE A 239 3.63 5.97 -1.47
N TRP A 240 2.41 6.38 -1.15
CA TRP A 240 1.65 5.84 -0.03
C TRP A 240 0.16 5.72 -0.37
N PRO A 241 -0.43 4.52 -0.44
CA PRO A 241 -1.85 4.37 -0.71
C PRO A 241 -2.70 4.80 0.49
N ILE A 242 -3.84 5.45 0.24
CA ILE A 242 -4.80 5.84 1.27
C ILE A 242 -6.15 5.16 1.08
N ASP A 243 -6.91 5.01 2.16
CA ASP A 243 -8.27 4.49 2.09
C ASP A 243 -9.31 5.62 2.08
N GLU A 244 -9.20 6.57 3.02
CA GLU A 244 -10.11 7.71 3.17
C GLU A 244 -9.36 9.03 3.33
N LEU A 245 -10.02 10.15 3.04
CA LEU A 245 -9.48 11.48 3.38
C LEU A 245 -9.97 11.94 4.77
N PRO A 246 -9.16 12.73 5.51
CA PRO A 246 -9.54 13.22 6.82
C PRO A 246 -10.89 13.93 6.90
N GLN A 247 -11.57 13.85 8.03
CA GLN A 247 -12.85 14.55 8.23
C GLN A 247 -12.68 16.07 8.15
N LYS A 248 -13.60 16.79 7.48
CA LYS A 248 -13.42 18.24 7.19
C LYS A 248 -13.09 19.09 8.41
N PHE A 249 -13.66 18.79 9.58
CA PHE A 249 -13.41 19.55 10.81
C PHE A 249 -11.99 19.38 11.36
N ARG A 250 -11.21 18.42 10.85
CA ARG A 250 -9.79 18.23 11.16
C ARG A 250 -8.87 19.15 10.38
N SER A 251 -9.40 20.08 9.55
CA SER A 251 -8.59 21.02 8.76
C SER A 251 -7.69 21.92 9.60
N ASN A 252 -8.05 22.13 10.87
CA ASN A 252 -7.36 23.02 11.81
C ASN A 252 -6.45 22.26 12.77
N TRP A 253 -6.24 20.95 12.56
CA TRP A 253 -5.29 20.18 13.37
C TRP A 253 -3.88 20.76 13.23
N THR A 254 -3.15 20.76 14.34
CA THR A 254 -1.74 21.12 14.43
C THR A 254 -0.98 20.00 15.13
N ASP A 255 0.34 19.99 15.05
CA ASP A 255 1.12 18.95 15.72
C ASP A 255 1.02 19.02 17.26
N GLU A 256 0.70 20.18 17.82
CA GLU A 256 0.40 20.39 19.25
C GLU A 256 -0.85 19.62 19.73
N ASP A 257 -1.73 19.18 18.81
CA ASP A 257 -2.87 18.33 19.13
C ASP A 257 -2.47 16.85 19.33
N GLY A 258 -1.19 16.52 19.16
CA GLY A 258 -0.65 15.16 19.22
C GLY A 258 -0.79 14.41 17.88
N PRO A 259 -0.59 13.08 17.87
CA PRO A 259 -0.62 12.29 16.63
C PRO A 259 -2.00 12.36 15.95
N PHE A 260 -2.03 12.30 14.61
CA PHE A 260 -3.26 12.50 13.84
C PHE A 260 -4.12 11.23 13.80
N ASP A 261 -5.01 11.12 14.77
CA ASP A 261 -6.00 10.04 14.83
C ASP A 261 -7.28 10.39 14.06
N MET A 262 -7.67 9.51 13.16
CA MET A 262 -8.91 9.59 12.38
C MET A 262 -10.15 9.23 13.21
N GLY A 263 -9.96 8.63 14.39
CA GLY A 263 -11.01 8.08 15.23
C GLY A 263 -11.43 6.68 14.81
N ASP A 264 -12.29 6.07 15.63
CA ASP A 264 -12.69 4.68 15.49
C ASP A 264 -13.31 4.36 14.12
N GLY A 265 -12.83 3.28 13.50
CA GLY A 265 -13.37 2.75 12.26
C GLY A 265 -12.95 3.49 10.99
N HIS A 266 -12.09 4.51 11.08
CA HIS A 266 -11.59 5.26 9.93
C HIS A 266 -10.09 5.02 9.71
N SER A 267 -9.69 4.90 8.46
CA SER A 267 -8.28 4.76 8.08
C SER A 267 -7.92 5.75 6.99
N TYR A 268 -6.94 6.61 7.27
CA TYR A 268 -6.37 7.50 6.26
C TYR A 268 -5.25 6.77 5.50
N SER A 269 -4.06 6.67 6.09
CA SER A 269 -2.94 5.91 5.54
C SER A 269 -3.20 4.40 5.55
N ILE A 270 -2.75 3.68 4.53
CA ILE A 270 -2.65 2.21 4.57
C ILE A 270 -1.24 1.85 5.06
N GLY A 271 -1.11 1.36 6.29
CA GLY A 271 0.19 1.07 6.91
C GLY A 271 0.91 -0.17 6.35
N SER A 272 0.28 -0.92 5.45
CA SER A 272 0.82 -2.20 4.95
C SER A 272 1.72 -2.07 3.72
N PHE A 273 1.80 -0.89 3.09
CA PHE A 273 2.63 -0.68 1.90
C PHE A 273 3.00 0.80 1.76
N PHE A 274 4.29 1.08 1.56
CA PHE A 274 4.79 2.41 1.24
C PHE A 274 6.22 2.34 0.72
N GLY A 275 6.71 3.39 0.07
CA GLY A 275 8.10 3.45 -0.35
C GLY A 275 8.36 4.47 -1.44
N GLY A 276 9.56 4.47 -2.01
CA GLY A 276 9.98 5.46 -2.97
C GLY A 276 11.45 5.36 -3.30
N GLN A 277 12.04 6.51 -3.64
CA GLN A 277 13.48 6.62 -3.91
C GLN A 277 14.28 6.71 -2.59
N LEU A 278 15.60 6.50 -2.68
CA LEU A 278 16.49 6.47 -1.52
C LEU A 278 16.37 7.74 -0.64
N ASP A 279 16.41 8.92 -1.25
CA ASP A 279 16.35 10.19 -0.53
C ASP A 279 15.02 10.35 0.21
N GLY A 280 13.89 10.05 -0.45
CA GLY A 280 12.56 10.04 0.18
C GLY A 280 12.44 9.04 1.32
N ILE A 281 12.97 7.82 1.17
CA ILE A 281 12.97 6.81 2.23
C ILE A 281 13.81 7.27 3.44
N SER A 282 14.99 7.84 3.19
CA SER A 282 15.87 8.35 4.24
C SER A 282 15.23 9.52 4.98
N TRP A 283 14.68 10.48 4.24
CA TRP A 283 13.93 11.61 4.77
C TRP A 283 12.78 11.12 5.65
N TYR A 284 11.94 10.22 5.15
CA TYR A 284 10.77 9.75 5.89
C TYR A 284 11.14 8.98 7.14
N SER A 285 12.15 8.11 7.08
CA SER A 285 12.64 7.39 8.26
C SER A 285 13.04 8.36 9.38
N LYS A 286 13.80 9.42 9.02
CA LYS A 286 14.17 10.49 9.95
C LYS A 286 12.93 11.20 10.51
N GLN A 287 12.05 11.72 9.64
CA GLN A 287 10.86 12.48 10.06
C GLN A 287 9.91 11.64 10.93
N TYR A 288 9.75 10.37 10.60
CA TYR A 288 8.94 9.44 11.38
C TYR A 288 9.45 9.30 12.81
N TYR A 289 10.75 9.05 12.99
CA TYR A 289 11.29 8.89 14.34
C TYR A 289 11.35 10.21 15.11
N HIS A 290 11.47 11.37 14.45
CA HIS A 290 11.29 12.66 15.12
C HIS A 290 9.86 12.82 15.65
N ALA A 291 8.84 12.62 14.80
CA ALA A 291 7.44 12.72 15.20
C ALA A 291 7.08 11.68 16.27
N LEU A 292 7.51 10.42 16.09
CA LEU A 292 7.30 9.35 17.07
C LEU A 292 7.87 9.74 18.43
N ASN A 293 9.13 10.17 18.48
CA ASN A 293 9.80 10.54 19.75
C ASN A 293 9.15 11.74 20.41
N HIS A 294 8.74 12.74 19.63
CA HIS A 294 8.04 13.91 20.15
C HIS A 294 6.73 13.52 20.83
N TYR A 295 5.82 12.86 20.12
CA TYR A 295 4.54 12.43 20.68
C TYR A 295 4.69 11.46 21.85
N PHE A 296 5.69 10.58 21.78
CA PHE A 296 6.04 9.67 22.86
C PHE A 296 6.48 10.41 24.12
N ASN A 297 7.31 11.44 23.99
CA ASN A 297 7.78 12.25 25.14
C ASN A 297 6.67 13.11 25.77
N GLU A 298 5.65 13.47 24.99
CA GLU A 298 4.46 14.18 25.47
C GLU A 298 3.41 13.26 26.08
N GLY A 299 3.65 11.94 26.07
CA GLY A 299 2.75 10.96 26.67
C GLY A 299 1.53 10.61 25.80
N HIS A 300 1.58 10.93 24.50
CA HIS A 300 0.53 10.51 23.56
C HIS A 300 0.62 9.02 23.23
N PHE A 301 -0.52 8.42 22.89
CA PHE A 301 -0.56 7.06 22.39
C PHE A 301 -0.03 6.98 20.95
N VAL A 302 1.12 6.32 20.78
CA VAL A 302 1.79 6.07 19.48
C VAL A 302 1.98 4.59 19.18
N GLY A 303 1.14 3.72 19.76
CA GLY A 303 1.20 2.29 19.48
C GLY A 303 0.87 1.94 18.03
N LYS A 304 -0.09 2.66 17.44
CA LYS A 304 -0.49 2.53 16.03
C LYS A 304 0.39 3.44 15.17
N ASP A 305 1.13 2.86 14.23
CA ASP A 305 2.00 3.60 13.31
C ASP A 305 1.22 4.63 12.47
N GLN A 306 -0.01 4.30 12.08
CA GLN A 306 -0.87 5.12 11.23
C GLN A 306 -1.13 6.52 11.78
N THR A 307 -1.24 6.71 13.10
CA THR A 307 -1.52 8.05 13.67
C THR A 307 -0.32 8.99 13.52
N VAL A 308 0.90 8.44 13.62
CA VAL A 308 2.15 9.15 13.36
C VAL A 308 2.33 9.40 11.85
N ILE A 309 2.04 8.40 11.01
CA ILE A 309 2.08 8.55 9.54
C ILE A 309 1.14 9.67 9.08
N ASN A 310 -0.10 9.68 9.58
CA ASN A 310 -1.08 10.67 9.20
C ASN A 310 -0.67 12.08 9.61
N ALA A 311 -0.02 12.24 10.77
CA ALA A 311 0.53 13.53 11.19
C ALA A 311 1.58 14.04 10.19
N ILE A 312 2.47 13.15 9.72
CA ILE A 312 3.48 13.49 8.72
C ILE A 312 2.83 13.87 7.37
N PHE A 313 1.73 13.23 6.97
CA PHE A 313 0.99 13.66 5.77
C PHE A 313 0.43 15.07 5.91
N MET A 314 -0.08 15.42 7.09
CA MET A 314 -0.64 16.75 7.35
C MET A 314 0.45 17.82 7.36
N LEU A 315 1.63 17.51 7.90
CA LEU A 315 2.76 18.43 8.02
C LEU A 315 3.57 18.57 6.73
N PHE A 316 3.74 17.48 5.98
CA PHE A 316 4.63 17.42 4.80
C PHE A 316 3.94 16.83 3.56
N PRO A 317 2.74 17.31 3.15
CA PRO A 317 1.98 16.68 2.07
C PRO A 317 2.68 16.72 0.71
N SER A 318 3.62 17.64 0.48
CA SER A 318 4.39 17.73 -0.77
C SER A 318 5.35 16.54 -1.00
N HIS A 319 5.64 15.74 0.03
CA HIS A 319 6.52 14.58 -0.05
C HIS A 319 5.80 13.28 -0.46
N PHE A 320 4.48 13.32 -0.66
CA PHE A 320 3.69 12.12 -0.87
C PHE A 320 2.87 12.18 -2.16
N ILE A 321 2.94 11.09 -2.91
CA ILE A 321 1.97 10.75 -3.95
C ILE A 321 1.15 9.56 -3.46
N SER A 322 -0.11 9.50 -3.86
CA SER A 322 -1.05 8.53 -3.34
C SER A 322 -2.02 8.05 -4.40
N ILE A 323 -2.75 6.99 -4.03
CA ILE A 323 -3.93 6.53 -4.74
C ILE A 323 -5.09 6.51 -3.76
N TRP A 324 -6.25 6.95 -4.21
CA TRP A 324 -7.46 7.00 -3.39
C TRP A 324 -8.60 6.22 -4.07
N PRO A 325 -8.63 4.88 -3.93
CA PRO A 325 -9.66 4.04 -4.55
C PRO A 325 -11.09 4.36 -4.06
N SER A 326 -11.23 4.97 -2.89
CA SER A 326 -12.52 5.43 -2.36
C SER A 326 -12.93 6.84 -2.83
N ASN A 327 -12.19 7.46 -3.76
CA ASN A 327 -12.59 8.74 -4.35
C ASN A 327 -13.99 8.59 -5.00
N PRO A 328 -15.00 9.38 -4.58
CA PRO A 328 -16.35 9.30 -5.12
C PRO A 328 -16.44 9.49 -6.65
N GLU A 329 -15.48 10.17 -7.27
CA GLU A 329 -15.43 10.35 -8.73
C GLU A 329 -15.15 9.04 -9.49
N TYR A 330 -14.55 8.05 -8.83
CA TYR A 330 -14.32 6.73 -9.39
C TYR A 330 -15.41 5.72 -9.02
N ALA A 331 -16.46 6.13 -8.29
CA ALA A 331 -17.52 5.22 -7.91
C ALA A 331 -18.43 4.87 -9.11
N PRO A 332 -18.80 3.58 -9.29
CA PRO A 332 -18.26 2.40 -8.62
C PRO A 332 -16.88 2.01 -9.17
N LEU A 333 -15.95 1.62 -8.29
CA LEU A 333 -14.58 1.23 -8.68
C LEU A 333 -14.55 -0.12 -9.44
N GLY A 334 -15.56 -0.96 -9.17
CA GLY A 334 -15.71 -2.32 -9.70
C GLY A 334 -15.20 -3.39 -8.73
N ALA A 335 -15.25 -4.65 -9.17
CA ALA A 335 -14.85 -5.83 -8.41
C ALA A 335 -13.32 -5.89 -8.26
N CYS A 336 -12.77 -5.11 -7.32
CA CYS A 336 -11.33 -4.94 -7.08
C CYS A 336 -10.77 -5.78 -5.91
N GLY A 337 -11.49 -6.80 -5.47
CA GLY A 337 -11.15 -7.54 -4.25
C GLY A 337 -11.19 -6.65 -3.00
N ASN A 338 -10.29 -6.92 -2.05
CA ASN A 338 -10.20 -6.12 -0.84
C ASN A 338 -9.51 -4.77 -1.13
N ARG A 339 -10.25 -3.67 -0.93
CA ARG A 339 -9.78 -2.30 -1.19
C ARG A 339 -8.53 -1.92 -0.39
N TRP A 340 -8.35 -2.46 0.81
CA TRP A 340 -7.16 -2.23 1.63
C TRP A 340 -5.86 -2.64 0.91
N TYR A 341 -5.95 -3.63 0.01
CA TYR A 341 -4.82 -4.14 -0.78
C TYR A 341 -4.86 -3.68 -2.25
N TYR A 342 -5.65 -2.65 -2.56
CA TYR A 342 -5.82 -2.17 -3.93
C TYR A 342 -4.51 -1.70 -4.58
N HIS A 343 -3.53 -1.26 -3.79
CA HIS A 343 -2.19 -0.93 -4.28
C HIS A 343 -1.52 -2.09 -5.03
N GLN A 344 -1.83 -3.34 -4.68
CA GLN A 344 -1.34 -4.52 -5.41
C GLN A 344 -1.83 -4.50 -6.87
N PHE A 345 -3.12 -4.23 -7.07
CA PHE A 345 -3.70 -4.12 -8.41
C PHE A 345 -3.20 -2.87 -9.15
N PHE A 346 -3.13 -1.72 -8.48
CA PHE A 346 -2.68 -0.47 -9.08
C PHE A 346 -1.25 -0.57 -9.62
N LEU A 347 -0.35 -1.19 -8.86
CA LEU A 347 1.07 -1.33 -9.21
C LEU A 347 1.39 -2.56 -10.07
N ALA A 348 0.42 -3.40 -10.40
CA ALA A 348 0.63 -4.54 -11.30
C ALA A 348 0.73 -4.10 -12.76
N SER A 349 1.33 -4.94 -13.60
CA SER A 349 1.33 -4.74 -15.06
C SER A 349 -0.09 -4.84 -15.64
N ASP A 350 -0.29 -4.36 -16.87
CA ASP A 350 -1.60 -4.48 -17.55
C ASP A 350 -2.06 -5.93 -17.72
N SER A 351 -1.12 -6.84 -17.97
CA SER A 351 -1.40 -8.27 -18.10
C SER A 351 -1.86 -8.86 -16.78
N GLU A 352 -1.14 -8.61 -15.69
CA GLU A 352 -1.50 -9.10 -14.35
C GLU A 352 -2.81 -8.50 -13.86
N ARG A 353 -3.06 -7.20 -14.09
CA ARG A 353 -4.37 -6.57 -13.80
C ARG A 353 -5.51 -7.28 -14.53
N SER A 354 -5.29 -7.63 -15.80
CA SER A 354 -6.28 -8.34 -16.61
C SER A 354 -6.54 -9.75 -16.08
N ASN A 355 -5.49 -10.47 -15.67
CA ASN A 355 -5.60 -11.78 -15.04
C ASN A 355 -6.33 -11.71 -13.69
N MET A 356 -6.03 -10.72 -12.84
CA MET A 356 -6.73 -10.49 -11.58
C MET A 356 -8.22 -10.21 -11.76
N ARG A 357 -8.58 -9.37 -12.74
CA ARG A 357 -9.99 -9.15 -13.09
C ARG A 357 -10.67 -10.45 -13.50
N SER A 358 -9.98 -11.36 -14.19
CA SER A 358 -10.52 -12.67 -14.53
C SER A 358 -10.74 -13.55 -13.29
N ILE A 359 -9.80 -13.55 -12.35
CA ILE A 359 -9.91 -14.29 -11.07
C ILE A 359 -11.13 -13.78 -10.29
N TRP A 360 -11.24 -12.47 -10.10
CA TRP A 360 -12.38 -11.87 -9.39
C TRP A 360 -13.71 -12.10 -10.11
N ARG A 361 -13.70 -12.09 -11.45
CA ARG A 361 -14.90 -12.42 -12.23
C ARG A 361 -15.28 -13.90 -12.11
N SER A 362 -14.33 -14.83 -12.02
CA SER A 362 -14.67 -16.24 -11.76
C SER A 362 -15.27 -16.45 -10.37
N GLN A 363 -14.97 -15.55 -9.43
CA GLN A 363 -15.52 -15.49 -8.08
C GLN A 363 -16.81 -14.64 -8.00
N TRP A 364 -17.47 -14.36 -9.12
CA TRP A 364 -18.62 -13.43 -9.15
C TRP A 364 -19.76 -13.85 -8.24
N LEU A 365 -20.02 -15.15 -8.03
CA LEU A 365 -21.07 -15.60 -7.12
C LEU A 365 -20.77 -15.18 -5.68
N THR A 366 -19.56 -15.42 -5.19
CA THR A 366 -19.14 -14.96 -3.85
C THR A 366 -19.12 -13.44 -3.78
N ASN A 367 -18.66 -12.79 -4.85
CA ASN A 367 -18.56 -11.33 -4.92
C ASN A 367 -19.93 -10.64 -5.02
N LEU A 368 -20.95 -11.30 -5.60
CA LEU A 368 -22.32 -10.76 -5.67
C LEU A 368 -22.91 -10.63 -4.27
N TRP A 369 -22.61 -11.56 -3.37
CA TRP A 369 -23.07 -11.49 -1.99
C TRP A 369 -22.36 -10.40 -1.19
N THR A 370 -21.08 -10.13 -1.46
CA THR A 370 -20.29 -9.13 -0.72
C THR A 370 -20.36 -7.72 -1.29
N HIS A 371 -20.46 -7.58 -2.62
CA HIS A 371 -20.35 -6.31 -3.34
C HIS A 371 -21.59 -5.97 -4.18
N GLY A 372 -22.63 -6.80 -4.15
CA GLY A 372 -23.86 -6.57 -4.89
C GLY A 372 -23.61 -6.42 -6.39
N LEU A 373 -24.25 -5.43 -7.02
CA LEU A 373 -24.14 -5.20 -8.47
C LEU A 373 -22.74 -4.76 -8.91
N GLU A 374 -21.89 -4.24 -8.00
CA GLU A 374 -20.51 -3.88 -8.33
C GLU A 374 -19.67 -5.10 -8.74
N ALA A 375 -20.08 -6.31 -8.34
CA ALA A 375 -19.45 -7.57 -8.74
C ALA A 375 -19.43 -7.78 -10.27
N PHE A 376 -20.32 -7.10 -11.01
CA PHE A 376 -20.38 -7.15 -12.48
C PHE A 376 -19.52 -6.08 -13.17
N ILE A 377 -19.01 -5.11 -12.42
CA ILE A 377 -18.22 -4.00 -12.96
C ILE A 377 -16.75 -4.37 -12.87
N GLN A 378 -16.04 -4.27 -13.99
CA GLN A 378 -14.61 -4.59 -14.04
C GLN A 378 -13.81 -3.59 -13.20
N CYS A 379 -12.88 -4.10 -12.38
CA CYS A 379 -12.00 -3.25 -11.58
C CYS A 379 -11.23 -2.25 -12.45
N ARG A 380 -11.33 -0.96 -12.10
CA ARG A 380 -10.67 0.15 -12.80
C ARG A 380 -9.39 0.56 -12.09
N ALA A 381 -8.41 1.02 -12.85
CA ALA A 381 -7.24 1.69 -12.31
C ALA A 381 -7.58 3.16 -12.03
N VAL A 382 -7.23 3.66 -10.84
CA VAL A 382 -7.28 5.10 -10.52
C VAL A 382 -5.99 5.79 -10.97
N SER A 383 -5.98 7.12 -11.01
CA SER A 383 -4.73 7.90 -11.13
C SER A 383 -4.04 8.05 -9.78
N SER A 384 -2.73 8.27 -9.80
CA SER A 384 -2.03 8.80 -8.64
C SER A 384 -2.26 10.31 -8.54
N GLU A 385 -2.37 10.82 -7.32
CA GLU A 385 -2.56 12.23 -7.00
C GLU A 385 -1.54 12.63 -5.92
N ASP A 386 -1.09 13.88 -5.94
CA ASP A 386 -0.25 14.41 -4.85
C ASP A 386 -1.09 14.63 -3.59
N MET A 387 -0.49 14.40 -2.42
CA MET A 387 -1.23 14.49 -1.16
C MET A 387 -1.72 15.91 -0.87
N THR A 388 -1.02 16.95 -1.36
CA THR A 388 -1.44 18.35 -1.19
C THR A 388 -2.76 18.61 -1.91
N SER A 389 -2.91 18.15 -3.16
CA SER A 389 -4.14 18.24 -3.94
C SER A 389 -5.27 17.45 -3.29
N LEU A 390 -4.99 16.24 -2.79
CA LEU A 390 -5.97 15.42 -2.07
C LEU A 390 -6.49 16.14 -0.81
N LEU A 391 -5.59 16.71 0.00
CA LEU A 391 -5.97 17.46 1.21
C LEU A 391 -6.71 18.75 0.86
N ARG A 392 -6.30 19.50 -0.16
CA ARG A 392 -7.03 20.68 -0.65
C ARG A 392 -8.42 20.34 -1.21
N LYS A 393 -8.57 19.22 -1.90
CA LYS A 393 -9.88 18.71 -2.33
C LYS A 393 -10.80 18.47 -1.13
N ARG A 394 -10.24 18.04 0.00
CA ARG A 394 -10.99 17.76 1.22
C ARG A 394 -11.30 19.01 2.05
N PHE A 395 -10.29 19.83 2.32
CA PHE A 395 -10.36 20.96 3.26
C PHE A 395 -10.65 22.31 2.59
N GLY A 396 -10.53 22.40 1.27
CA GLY A 396 -10.67 23.64 0.50
C GLY A 396 -9.37 23.98 -0.24
N SER A 397 -9.50 24.67 -1.38
CA SER A 397 -8.37 25.07 -2.23
C SER A 397 -7.31 25.90 -1.49
N ASP A 398 -7.76 26.66 -0.49
CA ASP A 398 -6.93 27.61 0.27
C ASP A 398 -6.29 26.96 1.50
N TRP A 399 -6.52 25.65 1.71
CA TRP A 399 -5.87 24.93 2.79
C TRP A 399 -4.35 24.84 2.56
N ASN A 400 -3.61 25.05 3.64
CA ASN A 400 -2.17 24.90 3.72
C ASN A 400 -1.83 23.98 4.89
N SER A 401 -0.70 23.27 4.79
CA SER A 401 -0.20 22.46 5.89
C SER A 401 0.01 23.33 7.14
N PRO A 402 -0.17 22.77 8.35
CA PRO A 402 0.14 23.47 9.58
C PRO A 402 1.62 23.93 9.60
N PRO A 403 1.95 25.00 10.35
CA PRO A 403 3.33 25.38 10.57
C PRO A 403 4.12 24.22 11.16
N ILE A 404 5.28 23.94 10.56
CA ILE A 404 6.18 22.88 11.05
C ILE A 404 6.94 23.44 12.26
N GLN A 405 6.87 22.76 13.39
CA GLN A 405 7.62 23.18 14.58
C GLN A 405 9.13 23.00 14.37
N PRO A 406 9.97 23.80 15.04
CA PRO A 406 11.43 23.78 14.83
C PRO A 406 12.10 22.43 15.05
N PHE A 407 11.52 21.53 15.86
CA PHE A 407 12.10 20.20 16.12
C PHE A 407 11.82 19.18 15.00
N LEU A 408 10.93 19.50 14.05
CA LEU A 408 10.65 18.73 12.84
C LEU A 408 11.27 19.38 11.57
N GLY A 409 11.79 20.60 11.68
CA GLY A 409 12.54 21.27 10.62
C GLY A 409 14.02 20.84 10.64
N ASP A 410 14.50 20.36 9.49
CA ASP A 410 15.88 19.98 9.11
C ASP A 410 16.93 19.68 10.20
#